data_AF-A0A1V3IDH3-F1
#
_entry.id   AF-A0A1V3IDH3-F1
#
_cell.length_a   1.000
_cell.length_b   1.000
_cell.length_c   1.000
_cell.angle_alpha   90.00
_cell.angle_beta   90.00
_cell.angle_gamma   90.00
#
_symmetry.space_group_name_H-M   'P 1'
#
loop_
_entity.id
_entity.type
_entity.pdbx_description
1 polymer ?
#
loop_
_entity_poly.entity_id
_entity_poly.type
_entity_poly.pdbx_seq_one_letter_code
_entity_poly.pdbx_strand_id
1 'polypeptide(L)'
;MSRFNRQFATLNAKNEGAFVPFVTLCDPTFDRSFEIICTLIDNGADALELGFPFSDPLLDGPVIQAANNRALEAGHSTEDSFKLLEKVRSK
;
A
#
# COMPACT_ATOMS: atom_id res chain seq x y z
N MET A 1 -16.89 2.06 15.47
CA MET A 1 -15.46 2.47 15.52
C MET A 1 -14.79 2.17 14.20
N SER A 2 -13.95 3.06 13.68
CA SER A 2 -13.12 2.83 12.50
C SER A 2 -12.08 1.72 12.75
N ARG A 3 -11.47 1.19 11.68
CA ARG A 3 -10.36 0.22 11.79
C ARG A 3 -9.16 0.82 12.53
N PHE A 4 -8.82 2.08 12.24
CA PHE A 4 -7.75 2.81 12.91
C PHE A 4 -7.96 2.96 14.41
N ASN A 5 -9.17 3.36 14.86
CA ASN A 5 -9.43 3.51 16.30
C ASN A 5 -9.23 2.19 17.05
N ARG A 6 -9.60 1.07 16.43
CA ARG A 6 -9.40 -0.28 17.00
C ARG A 6 -7.92 -0.65 17.06
N GLN A 7 -7.16 -0.38 15.99
CA GLN A 7 -5.73 -0.68 15.95
C GLN A 7 -4.96 0.15 16.97
N PHE A 8 -5.17 1.46 17.02
CA PHE A 8 -4.50 2.33 17.97
C PHE A 8 -4.85 1.99 19.42
N ALA A 9 -6.10 1.62 19.72
CA ALA A 9 -6.46 1.12 21.05
C ALA A 9 -5.70 -0.16 21.42
N THR A 10 -5.53 -1.08 20.46
CA THR A 10 -4.78 -2.33 20.65
C THR A 10 -3.30 -2.07 20.90
N LEU A 11 -2.68 -1.20 20.11
CA LEU A 11 -1.26 -0.84 20.25
C LEU A 11 -0.99 -0.10 21.56
N ASN A 12 -1.86 0.84 21.93
CA ASN A 12 -1.76 1.55 23.20
C ASN A 12 -1.84 0.60 24.40
N ALA A 13 -2.73 -0.42 24.35
CA ALA A 13 -2.82 -1.43 25.40
C ALA A 13 -1.55 -2.29 25.53
N LYS A 14 -0.77 -2.41 24.45
CA LYS A 14 0.52 -3.12 24.40
C LYS A 14 1.73 -2.22 24.65
N ASN A 15 1.53 -0.90 24.78
CA ASN A 15 2.60 0.10 24.83
C ASN A 15 3.53 0.06 23.60
N GLU A 16 2.93 -0.12 22.41
CA GLU A 16 3.61 -0.18 21.11
C GLU A 16 3.26 1.04 20.24
N GLY A 17 4.18 1.42 19.35
CA GLY A 17 3.90 2.37 18.27
C GLY A 17 3.30 1.67 17.05
N ALA A 18 2.75 2.45 16.10
CA ALA A 18 2.24 1.90 14.85
C ALA A 18 3.32 1.88 13.75
N PHE A 19 3.45 0.76 13.06
CA PHE A 19 4.22 0.65 11.82
C PHE A 19 3.29 0.69 10.61
N VAL A 20 3.44 1.73 9.78
CA VAL A 20 2.61 1.98 8.59
C VAL A 20 3.51 2.11 7.36
N PRO A 21 3.79 1.00 6.65
CA PRO A 21 4.56 1.06 5.41
C PRO A 21 3.76 1.65 4.25
N PHE A 22 4.46 2.39 3.39
CA PHE A 22 3.95 2.91 2.12
C PHE A 22 4.44 2.05 0.95
N VAL A 23 3.55 1.73 0.00
CA VAL A 23 3.90 1.18 -1.31
C VAL A 23 3.05 1.79 -2.42
N THR A 24 3.60 1.91 -3.63
CA THR A 24 2.83 2.24 -4.83
C THR A 24 2.10 1.00 -5.33
N LEU A 25 0.79 1.12 -5.56
CA LEU A 25 -0.04 0.05 -6.08
C LEU A 25 0.41 -0.31 -7.50
N CYS A 26 0.38 -1.62 -7.79
CA CYS A 26 0.79 -2.20 -9.06
C CYS A 26 2.27 -2.02 -9.44
N ASP A 27 3.12 -1.50 -8.54
CA ASP A 27 4.59 -1.50 -8.72
C ASP A 27 5.22 -2.79 -8.17
N PRO A 28 6.11 -3.48 -8.91
CA PRO A 28 6.42 -3.29 -10.34
C PRO A 28 5.39 -3.92 -11.29
N THR A 29 4.57 -4.85 -10.78
CA THR A 29 3.46 -5.47 -11.51
C THR A 29 2.30 -5.74 -10.54
N PHE A 30 1.10 -5.96 -11.06
CA PHE A 30 -0.09 -6.32 -10.26
C PHE A 30 0.16 -7.46 -9.26
N ASP A 31 0.65 -8.61 -9.73
CA ASP A 31 0.85 -9.78 -8.87
C ASP A 31 1.99 -9.58 -7.87
N ARG A 32 3.07 -8.91 -8.28
CA ARG A 32 4.17 -8.66 -7.35
C ARG A 32 3.78 -7.64 -6.28
N SER A 33 3.00 -6.63 -6.63
CA SER A 33 2.44 -5.66 -5.68
C SER A 33 1.53 -6.37 -4.66
N PHE A 34 0.70 -7.32 -5.11
CA PHE A 34 -0.12 -8.17 -4.22
C PHE A 34 0.73 -8.95 -3.21
N GLU A 35 1.78 -9.61 -3.68
CA GLU A 35 2.71 -10.37 -2.82
C GLU A 35 3.42 -9.47 -1.80
N ILE A 36 3.87 -8.28 -2.22
CA ILE A 36 4.49 -7.28 -1.34
C ILE A 36 3.52 -6.87 -0.23
N ILE A 37 2.29 -6.49 -0.59
CA ILE A 37 1.28 -6.05 0.38
C ILE A 37 0.94 -7.18 1.36
N CYS A 38 0.74 -8.40 0.86
CA CYS A 38 0.51 -9.57 1.71
C CYS A 38 1.69 -9.80 2.66
N THR A 39 2.93 -9.68 2.18
CA THR A 39 4.13 -9.84 2.99
C THR A 39 4.19 -8.80 4.11
N LEU A 40 3.88 -7.53 3.82
CA LEU A 40 3.83 -6.47 4.84
C LEU A 40 2.78 -6.78 5.92
N ILE A 41 1.59 -7.21 5.52
CA ILE A 41 0.53 -7.61 6.46
C ILE A 41 0.99 -8.78 7.32
N ASP A 42 1.48 -9.85 6.70
CA ASP A 42 1.86 -11.10 7.37
C ASP A 42 3.07 -10.90 8.32
N ASN A 43 3.84 -9.83 8.14
CA ASN A 43 5.01 -9.48 8.96
C ASN A 43 4.78 -8.29 9.89
N GLY A 44 3.53 -7.93 10.18
CA GLY A 44 3.20 -7.05 11.31
C GLY A 44 2.99 -5.57 10.96
N ALA A 45 2.69 -5.23 9.71
CA ALA A 45 2.17 -3.89 9.41
C ALA A 45 0.82 -3.65 10.11
N ASP A 46 0.72 -2.55 10.87
CA ASP A 46 -0.49 -2.20 11.62
C ASP A 46 -1.57 -1.56 10.74
N ALA A 47 -1.11 -0.85 9.72
CA ALA A 47 -1.91 -0.28 8.65
C ALA A 47 -1.06 -0.23 7.38
N LEU A 48 -1.67 0.18 6.27
CA LEU A 48 -0.99 0.33 4.99
C LEU A 48 -1.29 1.70 4.42
N GLU A 49 -0.26 2.36 3.90
CA GLU A 49 -0.40 3.48 2.98
C GLU A 49 -0.18 2.97 1.56
N LEU A 50 -1.17 3.18 0.69
CA LEU A 50 -1.21 2.58 -0.64
C LEU A 50 -1.37 3.70 -1.65
N GLY A 51 -0.27 4.03 -2.33
CA GLY A 51 -0.21 5.10 -3.32
C GLY A 51 -0.79 4.67 -4.65
N PHE A 52 -1.69 5.46 -5.21
CA PHE A 52 -2.15 5.27 -6.58
C PHE A 52 -1.11 5.87 -7.53
N PRO A 53 -0.62 5.13 -8.54
CA PRO A 53 0.34 5.66 -9.48
C PRO A 53 -0.24 6.85 -10.24
N PHE A 54 0.52 7.95 -10.32
CA PHE A 54 0.12 9.20 -10.92
C PHE A 54 1.23 9.75 -11.82
N SER A 55 0.87 10.35 -12.96
CA SER A 55 1.82 10.78 -13.99
C SER A 55 2.52 12.10 -13.68
N ASP A 56 2.00 12.90 -12.74
CA ASP A 56 2.60 14.18 -12.32
C ASP A 56 2.82 14.26 -10.79
N PRO A 57 3.64 13.38 -10.19
CA PRO A 57 3.81 13.25 -8.74
C PRO A 57 4.74 14.32 -8.13
N LEU A 58 4.37 15.59 -8.23
CA LEU A 58 5.20 16.76 -7.85
C LEU A 58 5.67 16.77 -6.39
N LEU A 59 4.93 16.14 -5.48
CA LEU A 59 5.22 16.13 -4.04
C LEU A 59 6.05 14.92 -3.60
N ASP A 60 6.27 13.95 -4.48
CA ASP A 60 6.96 12.72 -4.17
C ASP A 60 8.48 12.85 -4.38
N GLY A 61 9.26 12.10 -3.60
CA GLY A 61 10.71 11.96 -3.83
C GLY A 61 11.02 11.03 -5.01
N PRO A 62 12.28 11.02 -5.52
CA PRO A 62 12.65 10.31 -6.76
C PRO A 62 12.38 8.79 -6.71
N VAL A 63 12.43 8.17 -5.53
CA VAL A 63 12.13 6.74 -5.35
C VAL A 63 10.65 6.44 -5.62
N ILE A 64 9.75 7.27 -5.10
CA ILE A 64 8.30 7.09 -5.27
C ILE A 64 7.89 7.49 -6.69
N GLN A 65 8.46 8.56 -7.24
CA GLN A 65 8.27 8.93 -8.65
C GLN A 65 8.66 7.76 -9.58
N ALA A 66 9.79 7.09 -9.32
CA ALA A 66 10.21 5.93 -10.09
C ALA A 66 9.24 4.73 -9.93
N ALA A 67 8.67 4.51 -8.75
CA ALA A 67 7.64 3.49 -8.53
C ALA A 67 6.35 3.80 -9.31
N ASN A 68 5.91 5.06 -9.31
CA ASN A 68 4.79 5.52 -10.12
C ASN A 68 5.04 5.26 -11.60
N ASN A 69 6.22 5.62 -12.11
CA ASN A 69 6.59 5.39 -13.50
C ASN A 69 6.60 3.91 -13.88
N ARG A 70 7.19 3.04 -13.05
CA ARG A 70 7.18 1.58 -13.32
C ARG A 70 5.77 1.02 -13.39
N ALA A 71 4.88 1.41 -12.49
CA ALA A 71 3.49 0.97 -12.51
C ALA A 71 2.74 1.47 -13.77
N LEU A 72 2.95 2.73 -14.17
CA LEU A 72 2.33 3.31 -15.38
C LEU A 72 2.90 2.72 -16.68
N GLU A 73 4.22 2.52 -16.77
CA GLU A 73 4.89 1.89 -17.91
C GLU A 73 4.48 0.42 -18.08
N ALA A 74 4.16 -0.27 -16.98
CA ALA A 74 3.55 -1.61 -17.01
C ALA A 74 2.09 -1.61 -17.50
N GLY A 75 1.51 -0.44 -17.81
CA GLY A 75 0.16 -0.27 -18.35
C GLY A 75 -0.94 -0.34 -17.29
N HIS A 76 -0.60 -0.22 -16.00
CA HIS A 76 -1.60 -0.31 -14.93
C HIS A 76 -2.38 0.99 -14.76
N SER A 77 -3.67 0.84 -14.46
CA SER A 77 -4.64 1.91 -14.28
C SER A 77 -5.11 2.02 -12.83
N THR A 78 -5.89 3.07 -12.56
CA THR A 78 -6.64 3.21 -11.30
C THR A 78 -7.60 2.04 -11.07
N GLU A 79 -8.19 1.49 -12.12
CA GLU A 79 -9.08 0.32 -12.01
C GLU A 79 -8.32 -0.92 -11.53
N ASP A 80 -7.10 -1.13 -12.05
CA ASP A 80 -6.23 -2.22 -11.60
C ASP A 80 -5.85 -2.06 -10.13
N SER A 81 -5.59 -0.81 -9.70
CA SER A 81 -5.34 -0.51 -8.29
C SER A 81 -6.52 -0.91 -7.39
N PHE A 82 -7.76 -0.65 -7.81
CA PHE A 82 -8.94 -1.11 -7.07
C PHE A 82 -9.10 -2.64 -7.08
N LYS A 83 -8.89 -3.30 -8.22
CA LYS A 83 -8.90 -4.78 -8.31
C LYS A 83 -7.86 -5.40 -7.37
N LEU A 84 -6.68 -4.80 -7.28
CA LEU A 84 -5.63 -5.22 -6.35
C LEU A 84 -6.09 -5.07 -4.90
N LEU A 85 -6.69 -3.93 -4.54
CA LEU A 85 -7.22 -3.70 -3.19
C LEU A 85 -8.33 -4.68 -2.82
N GLU A 86 -9.23 -5.00 -3.75
CA GLU A 86 -10.27 -6.01 -3.56
C GLU A 86 -9.63 -7.39 -3.30
N LYS A 87 -8.68 -7.80 -4.14
CA LYS A 87 -7.93 -9.07 -3.97
C LYS A 87 -7.24 -9.14 -2.60
N VAL A 88 -6.61 -8.06 -2.13
CA VAL A 88 -5.98 -7.98 -0.79
C VAL A 88 -7.01 -8.13 0.33
N ARG A 89 -8.21 -7.55 0.16
CA ARG A 89 -9.27 -7.59 1.19
C ARG A 89 -10.03 -8.92 1.24
N SER A 90 -10.00 -9.70 0.18
CA SER A 90 -10.62 -11.02 0.11
C SER A 90 -9.74 -12.15 0.67
N LYS A 91 -8.48 -11.89 1.02
CA LYS A 91 -7.61 -12.79 1.80
C LYS A 91 -7.99 -12.73 3.28
#